data_AF-A0A251QLX4-F1
#
_entry.id   AF-A0A251QLX4-F1
#
_cell.length_a   1.000
_cell.length_b   1.000
_cell.length_c   1.000
_cell.angle_alpha   90.00
_cell.angle_beta   90.00
_cell.angle_gamma   90.00
#
_symmetry.space_group_name_H-M   'P 1'
#
loop_
_entity.id
_entity.type
_entity.pdbx_description
1 polymer ?
#
loop_
_entity_poly.entity_id
_entity_poly.type
_entity_poly.pdbx_seq_one_letter_code
_entity_poly.pdbx_strand_id
1 'polypeptide(L)'
;MEYRCVECGGRMTTLFVQYSPGNIRLMKCGKCKAVADEYIECEPITKAYTHLLYNVIDPQAPSFQGLLWKSTFGFLLLDAYRSLFLERSKEEWGLSMSFASLLWRFQKMLMDVVFGNIMFLSTFLLCMRVLFSTFPRPLRYKDLLLAIFISSYFKMFLIAMMVWECPSVIFIIDLFVLSSNTVALKVITQAAMSRCIAACFSAHVVKFLVTQRCWSWEL
;
A
#
# COMPACT_ATOMS: atom_id res chain seq x y z
N MET A 1 6.35 -20.43 14.70
CA MET A 1 5.40 -19.72 13.83
C MET A 1 4.09 -20.49 13.81
N GLU A 2 2.97 -19.79 13.98
CA GLU A 2 1.63 -20.36 13.87
C GLU A 2 1.08 -19.99 12.48
N TYR A 3 0.87 -20.98 11.60
CA TYR A 3 0.42 -20.73 10.24
C TYR A 3 -1.07 -20.40 10.18
N ARG A 4 -1.50 -19.69 9.14
CA ARG A 4 -2.93 -19.41 8.91
C ARG A 4 -3.34 -19.78 7.50
N CYS A 5 -4.59 -20.21 7.38
CA CYS A 5 -5.22 -20.46 6.10
C CYS A 5 -5.40 -19.13 5.34
N VAL A 6 -5.00 -19.11 4.08
CA VAL A 6 -5.12 -17.95 3.17
C VAL A 6 -6.59 -17.61 2.87
N GLU A 7 -7.48 -18.61 2.82
CA GLU A 7 -8.89 -18.38 2.49
C GLU A 7 -9.70 -17.82 3.67
N CYS A 8 -9.49 -18.34 4.89
CA CYS A 8 -10.34 -18.00 6.04
C CYS A 8 -9.61 -17.38 7.24
N GLY A 9 -8.29 -17.25 7.20
CA GLY A 9 -7.47 -16.76 8.31
C GLY A 9 -7.44 -17.69 9.54
N GLY A 10 -7.99 -18.90 9.43
CA GLY A 10 -8.01 -19.90 10.51
C GLY A 10 -6.60 -20.41 10.84
N ARG A 11 -6.33 -20.64 12.12
CA ARG A 11 -5.05 -21.19 12.60
C ARG A 11 -4.82 -22.61 12.09
N MET A 12 -3.57 -22.91 11.74
CA MET A 12 -3.12 -24.17 11.15
C MET A 12 -1.76 -24.56 11.74
N THR A 13 -1.55 -25.85 11.91
CA THR A 13 -0.27 -26.41 12.37
C THR A 13 0.74 -26.55 11.24
N THR A 14 0.29 -26.97 10.05
CA THR A 14 1.12 -27.11 8.83
C THR A 14 0.32 -26.69 7.59
N LEU A 15 1.01 -26.08 6.61
CA LEU A 15 0.41 -25.66 5.34
C LEU A 15 0.51 -26.75 4.27
N PHE A 16 1.60 -27.50 4.29
CA PHE A 16 1.87 -28.61 3.37
C PHE A 16 2.58 -29.74 4.11
N VAL A 17 2.46 -30.94 3.56
CA VAL A 17 3.25 -32.10 3.97
C VAL A 17 4.17 -32.46 2.82
N GLN A 18 5.47 -32.54 3.09
CA GLN A 18 6.46 -32.99 2.11
C GLN A 18 6.69 -34.49 2.26
N TYR A 19 6.42 -35.25 1.20
CA TYR A 19 6.67 -36.69 1.17
C TYR A 19 8.07 -37.02 0.63
N SER A 20 8.57 -36.22 -0.31
CA SER A 20 9.93 -36.33 -0.87
C SER A 20 10.40 -34.97 -1.42
N PRO A 21 11.68 -34.78 -1.76
CA PRO A 21 12.17 -33.53 -2.37
C PRO A 21 11.33 -33.20 -3.62
N GLY A 22 10.61 -32.07 -3.60
CA GLY A 22 9.72 -31.65 -4.69
C GLY A 22 8.31 -32.28 -4.69
N ASN A 23 8.01 -33.27 -3.86
CA ASN A 23 6.66 -33.83 -3.71
C ASN A 23 6.01 -33.32 -2.42
N ILE A 24 5.29 -32.23 -2.56
CA ILE A 24 4.51 -31.62 -1.48
C ILE A 24 3.03 -31.85 -1.74
N ARG A 25 2.26 -31.96 -0.66
CA ARG A 25 0.80 -31.99 -0.70
C ARG A 25 0.24 -30.91 0.20
N LEU A 26 -0.56 -30.01 -0.38
CA LEU A 26 -1.22 -28.96 0.38
C LEU A 26 -2.29 -29.52 1.31
N MET A 27 -2.32 -29.00 2.54
CA MET A 27 -3.31 -29.38 3.53
C MET A 27 -4.63 -28.66 3.29
N LYS A 28 -5.75 -29.28 3.68
CA LYS A 28 -7.06 -28.62 3.70
C LYS A 28 -7.31 -28.00 5.07
N CYS A 29 -7.89 -26.82 5.09
CA CYS A 29 -8.24 -26.15 6.34
C CYS A 29 -9.39 -26.86 7.05
N GLY A 30 -9.25 -27.13 8.35
CA GLY A 30 -10.33 -27.74 9.14
C GLY A 30 -11.59 -26.88 9.27
N LYS A 31 -11.49 -25.56 9.12
CA LYS A 31 -12.63 -24.63 9.21
C LYS A 31 -13.38 -24.49 7.89
N CYS A 32 -12.71 -24.07 6.82
CA CYS A 32 -13.35 -23.78 5.53
C CYS A 32 -13.32 -24.96 4.55
N LYS A 33 -12.60 -26.05 4.87
CA LYS A 33 -12.38 -27.23 4.01
C LYS A 33 -11.69 -26.95 2.66
N ALA A 34 -11.38 -25.69 2.36
CA ALA A 34 -10.59 -25.28 1.21
C ALA A 34 -9.10 -25.62 1.41
N VAL A 35 -8.34 -25.60 0.31
CA VAL A 35 -6.88 -25.73 0.35
C VAL A 35 -6.31 -24.58 1.18
N ALA A 36 -5.43 -24.90 2.12
CA ALA A 36 -4.94 -23.96 3.13
C ALA A 36 -4.20 -22.78 2.53
N ASP A 37 -3.35 -23.07 1.55
CA ASP A 37 -2.46 -22.11 0.91
C ASP A 37 -2.13 -22.60 -0.50
N GLU A 38 -3.00 -22.24 -1.44
CA GLU A 38 -2.83 -22.55 -2.86
C GLU A 38 -1.67 -21.76 -3.49
N TYR A 39 -1.17 -20.71 -2.82
CA TYR A 39 -0.06 -19.89 -3.33
C TYR A 39 1.27 -20.67 -3.39
N ILE A 40 1.38 -21.76 -2.63
CA ILE A 40 2.59 -22.59 -2.58
C ILE A 40 2.82 -23.34 -3.91
N GLU A 41 1.74 -23.70 -4.62
CA GLU A 41 1.80 -24.44 -5.88
C GLU A 41 1.40 -23.60 -7.10
N CYS A 42 0.56 -22.58 -6.92
CA CYS A 42 0.16 -21.66 -7.98
C CYS A 42 0.47 -20.23 -7.59
N GLU A 43 0.72 -19.35 -8.57
CA GLU A 43 1.10 -17.95 -8.32
C GLU A 43 -0.06 -16.95 -8.54
N PRO A 44 -1.31 -17.15 -8.02
CA PRO A 44 -2.32 -16.13 -8.16
C PRO A 44 -1.90 -14.92 -7.30
N ILE A 45 -1.62 -13.81 -7.97
CA ILE A 45 -1.14 -12.55 -7.38
C ILE A 45 -2.05 -12.07 -6.24
N THR A 46 -3.35 -12.36 -6.33
CA THR A 46 -4.31 -12.01 -5.27
C THR A 46 -4.07 -12.75 -3.95
N LYS A 47 -3.60 -14.01 -4.02
CA LYS A 47 -3.28 -14.82 -2.84
C LYS A 47 -1.87 -14.59 -2.31
N ALA A 48 -0.98 -14.04 -3.15
CA ALA A 48 0.38 -13.64 -2.77
C ALA A 48 0.38 -12.67 -1.58
N TYR A 49 -0.51 -11.67 -1.61
CA TYR A 49 -0.66 -10.71 -0.51
C TYR A 49 -1.03 -11.39 0.80
N THR A 50 -1.97 -12.34 0.75
CA THR A 50 -2.44 -13.04 1.94
C THR A 50 -1.36 -13.94 2.52
N HIS A 51 -0.66 -14.68 1.64
CA HIS A 51 0.46 -15.52 2.03
C HIS A 51 1.57 -14.68 2.69
N LEU A 52 1.94 -13.56 2.05
CA LEU A 52 2.94 -12.63 2.57
C LEU A 52 2.54 -12.08 3.94
N LEU A 53 1.30 -11.61 4.10
CA LEU A 53 0.83 -10.97 5.33
C LEU A 53 0.59 -11.95 6.49
N TYR A 54 0.16 -13.19 6.22
CA TYR A 54 -0.19 -14.14 7.27
C TYR A 54 0.93 -15.12 7.62
N ASN A 55 1.68 -15.56 6.62
CA ASN A 55 2.63 -16.67 6.76
C ASN A 55 4.09 -16.23 6.65
N VAL A 56 4.39 -15.07 6.04
CA VAL A 56 5.76 -14.56 5.90
C VAL A 56 6.06 -13.45 6.91
N ILE A 57 5.17 -12.46 7.05
CA ILE A 57 5.37 -11.33 7.95
C ILE A 57 4.92 -11.73 9.36
N ASP A 58 5.88 -11.88 10.28
CA ASP A 58 5.59 -12.10 11.70
C ASP A 58 5.37 -10.74 12.42
N PRO A 59 4.14 -10.43 12.89
CA PRO A 59 3.86 -9.17 13.59
C PRO A 59 4.56 -9.05 14.95
N GLN A 60 5.05 -10.16 15.52
CA GLN A 60 5.74 -10.17 16.81
C GLN A 60 7.27 -10.06 16.67
N ALA A 61 7.79 -10.16 15.45
CA ALA A 61 9.23 -10.03 15.23
C ALA A 61 9.67 -8.56 15.34
N PRO A 62 10.81 -8.25 15.99
CA PRO A 62 11.36 -6.89 16.05
C PRO A 62 11.72 -6.34 14.65
N SER A 63 11.92 -7.22 13.66
CA SER A 63 12.13 -6.86 12.26
C SER A 63 10.92 -6.19 11.62
N PHE A 64 9.70 -6.40 12.14
CA PHE A 64 8.48 -5.79 11.64
C PHE A 64 8.49 -4.26 11.76
N GLN A 65 9.02 -3.74 12.86
CA GLN A 65 9.17 -2.29 13.05
C GLN A 65 10.20 -1.70 12.07
N GLY A 66 11.30 -2.41 11.82
CA GLY A 66 12.28 -2.01 10.82
C GLY A 66 11.71 -2.01 9.41
N LEU A 67 10.92 -3.03 9.06
CA LEU A 67 10.25 -3.13 7.76
C LEU A 67 9.22 -2.01 7.56
N LEU A 68 8.41 -1.73 8.58
CA LEU A 68 7.44 -0.63 8.57
C LEU A 68 8.09 0.72 8.30
N TRP A 69 9.14 1.08 9.06
CA TRP A 69 9.81 2.37 8.87
C TRP A 69 10.46 2.48 7.48
N LYS A 70 11.09 1.42 7.00
CA LYS A 70 11.66 1.36 5.64
C LYS A 70 10.59 1.55 4.57
N SER A 71 9.44 0.89 4.73
CA SER A 71 8.31 0.99 3.80
C SER A 71 7.69 2.38 3.82
N THR A 72 7.51 2.99 4.99
CA THR A 72 7.08 4.39 5.14
C THR A 72 8.02 5.35 4.43
N PHE A 73 9.34 5.19 4.63
CA PHE A 73 10.34 6.04 3.99
C PHE A 73 10.29 5.90 2.46
N GLY A 74 10.23 4.68 1.93
CA GLY A 74 10.10 4.44 0.49
C GLY A 74 8.82 5.03 -0.09
N PHE A 75 7.70 4.90 0.63
CA PHE A 75 6.42 5.47 0.23
C PHE A 75 6.46 7.01 0.16
N LEU A 76 7.05 7.67 1.15
CA LEU A 76 7.26 9.12 1.15
C LEU A 76 8.19 9.58 0.02
N LEU A 77 9.28 8.85 -0.22
CA LEU A 77 10.24 9.15 -1.27
C LEU A 77 9.59 9.09 -2.66
N LEU A 78 8.76 8.08 -2.92
CA LEU A 78 8.04 7.95 -4.19
C LEU A 78 7.01 9.06 -4.40
N ASP A 79 6.33 9.50 -3.33
CA ASP A 79 5.41 10.64 -3.42
C ASP A 79 6.14 11.97 -3.60
N ALA A 80 7.29 12.15 -2.95
CA ALA A 80 8.15 13.31 -3.18
C ALA A 80 8.66 13.35 -4.63
N TYR A 81 9.08 12.19 -5.16
CA TYR A 81 9.47 12.06 -6.55
C TYR A 81 8.33 12.41 -7.52
N ARG A 82 7.10 11.95 -7.23
CA ARG A 82 5.92 12.30 -8.02
C ARG A 82 5.67 13.81 -8.03
N SER A 83 5.70 14.46 -6.86
CA SER A 83 5.48 15.91 -6.76
C SER A 83 6.55 16.69 -7.52
N LEU A 84 7.82 16.27 -7.42
CA LEU A 84 8.92 16.86 -8.17
C LEU A 84 8.73 16.72 -9.69
N PHE A 85 8.25 15.56 -10.15
CA PHE A 85 7.97 15.36 -11.57
C PHE A 85 6.83 16.24 -12.08
N LEU A 86 5.75 16.38 -11.29
CA LEU A 86 4.63 17.26 -11.61
C LEU A 86 4.99 18.75 -11.55
N GLU A 87 5.97 19.13 -10.73
CA GLU A 87 6.51 20.49 -10.71
C GLU A 87 7.39 20.74 -11.94
N ARG A 88 8.27 19.80 -12.28
CA ARG A 88 9.14 19.88 -13.46
C ARG A 88 8.38 19.99 -14.77
N SER A 89 7.20 19.37 -14.90
CA SER A 89 6.39 19.49 -16.12
C SER A 89 5.69 20.85 -16.25
N LYS A 90 5.55 21.62 -15.17
CA LYS A 90 4.94 22.95 -15.16
C LYS A 90 5.95 24.06 -15.37
N GLU A 91 7.19 23.87 -14.95
CA GLU A 91 8.23 24.88 -15.05
C GLU A 91 9.25 24.57 -16.15
N GLU A 92 9.32 25.43 -17.17
CA GLU A 92 10.58 25.66 -17.88
C GLU A 92 11.59 26.16 -16.85
N TRP A 93 12.64 25.37 -16.60
CA TRP A 93 13.67 25.72 -15.61
C TRP A 93 14.36 27.03 -15.98
N GLY A 94 13.87 28.15 -15.45
CA GLY A 94 14.55 29.43 -15.49
C GLY A 94 15.83 29.35 -14.66
N LEU A 95 16.98 29.35 -15.32
CA LEU A 95 18.34 29.24 -14.75
C LEU A 95 18.76 30.41 -13.82
N SER A 96 17.83 31.24 -13.35
CA SER A 96 18.09 32.50 -12.63
C SER A 96 17.62 32.48 -11.17
N MET A 97 17.29 31.32 -10.58
CA MET A 97 16.86 31.26 -9.19
C MET A 97 18.03 31.11 -8.21
N SER A 98 17.99 31.88 -7.12
CA SER A 98 18.93 31.77 -6.00
C SER A 98 18.82 30.39 -5.33
N PHE A 99 19.93 29.89 -4.77
CA PHE A 99 19.95 28.65 -3.98
C PHE A 99 18.95 28.71 -2.80
N ALA A 100 18.76 29.88 -2.18
CA ALA A 100 17.82 30.05 -1.08
C ALA A 100 16.35 29.85 -1.53
N SER A 101 15.99 30.36 -2.72
CA SER A 101 14.65 30.15 -3.29
C SER A 101 14.41 28.69 -3.67
N LEU A 102 15.43 27.99 -4.19
CA LEU A 102 15.34 26.56 -4.47
C LEU A 102 15.14 25.73 -3.19
N LEU A 103 15.87 26.06 -2.13
CA LEU A 103 15.79 25.35 -0.84
C LEU A 103 14.42 25.55 -0.18
N TRP A 104 13.90 26.78 -0.21
CA TRP A 104 12.55 27.09 0.28
C TRP A 104 11.48 26.31 -0.48
N ARG A 105 11.60 26.25 -1.81
CA ARG A 105 10.66 25.54 -2.67
C ARG A 105 10.68 24.04 -2.41
N PHE A 106 11.86 23.45 -2.29
CA PHE A 106 12.03 22.05 -1.93
C PHE A 106 11.46 21.73 -0.54
N GLN A 107 11.71 22.60 0.44
CA GLN A 107 11.15 22.46 1.80
C GLN A 107 9.62 22.50 1.79
N LYS A 108 9.03 23.44 1.04
CA LYS A 108 7.58 23.55 0.87
C LYS A 108 7.00 22.27 0.24
N MET A 109 7.61 21.79 -0.84
CA MET A 109 7.19 20.54 -1.50
C MET A 109 7.24 19.34 -0.56
N LEU A 110 8.28 19.22 0.26
CA LEU A 110 8.36 18.16 1.27
C LEU A 110 7.24 18.27 2.31
N MET A 111 6.94 19.48 2.80
CA MET A 111 5.86 19.69 3.76
C MET A 111 4.49 19.31 3.17
N ASP A 112 4.22 19.67 1.92
CA ASP A 112 2.98 19.35 1.24
C ASP A 112 2.82 17.84 1.02
N VAL A 113 3.91 17.15 0.67
CA VAL A 113 3.95 15.68 0.53
C VAL A 113 3.69 14.98 1.86
N VAL A 114 4.34 15.43 2.93
CA VAL A 114 4.13 14.87 4.27
C VAL A 114 2.69 15.10 4.72
N PHE A 115 2.18 16.32 4.56
CA PHE A 115 0.82 16.68 4.95
C PHE A 115 -0.24 15.88 4.17
N GLY A 116 -0.09 15.78 2.85
CA GLY A 116 -0.99 14.98 2.01
C GLY A 116 -1.02 13.50 2.40
N ASN A 117 0.12 12.94 2.81
CA ASN A 117 0.21 11.57 3.28
C ASN A 117 -0.38 11.35 4.68
N ILE A 118 -0.24 12.31 5.59
CA ILE A 118 -0.91 12.28 6.90
C ILE A 118 -2.43 12.30 6.71
N MET A 119 -2.94 13.15 5.81
CA MET A 119 -4.37 13.24 5.51
C MET A 119 -4.91 11.97 4.85
N PHE A 120 -4.14 11.38 3.95
CA PHE A 120 -4.45 10.07 3.35
C PHE A 120 -4.60 8.98 4.42
N LEU A 121 -3.59 8.82 5.28
CA LEU A 121 -3.60 7.81 6.34
C LEU A 121 -4.73 8.04 7.33
N SER A 122 -4.94 9.29 7.76
CA SER A 122 -6.02 9.66 8.69
C SER A 122 -7.40 9.35 8.10
N THR A 123 -7.64 9.73 6.85
CA THR A 123 -8.91 9.46 6.15
C THR A 123 -9.13 7.96 5.99
N PHE A 124 -8.10 7.23 5.54
CA PHE A 124 -8.16 5.79 5.41
C PHE A 124 -8.56 5.14 6.74
N LEU A 125 -7.96 5.57 7.85
CA LEU A 125 -8.26 5.00 9.16
C LEU A 125 -9.64 5.34 9.69
N LEU A 126 -10.10 6.57 9.45
CA LEU A 126 -11.46 6.97 9.78
C LEU A 126 -12.46 6.14 8.98
N CYS A 127 -12.28 6.01 7.66
CA CYS A 127 -13.12 5.16 6.81
C CYS A 127 -13.09 3.70 7.26
N MET A 128 -11.91 3.19 7.64
CA MET A 128 -11.77 1.84 8.19
C MET A 128 -12.56 1.67 9.49
N ARG A 129 -12.51 2.64 10.41
CA ARG A 129 -13.29 2.58 11.66
C ARG A 129 -14.79 2.61 11.41
N VAL A 130 -15.25 3.44 10.47
CA VAL A 130 -16.68 3.62 10.17
C VAL A 130 -17.25 2.43 9.41
N LEU A 131 -16.56 1.95 8.38
CA LEU A 131 -17.06 0.90 7.47
C LEU A 131 -16.87 -0.52 8.03
N PHE A 132 -15.96 -0.69 9.00
CA PHE A 132 -15.60 -1.97 9.59
C PHE A 132 -15.75 -1.89 11.11
N SER A 133 -17.00 -1.78 11.56
CA SER A 133 -17.42 -1.61 12.96
C SER A 133 -16.99 -2.73 13.93
N THR A 134 -16.38 -3.82 13.44
CA THR A 134 -15.99 -5.01 14.23
C THR A 134 -14.48 -5.07 14.55
N PHE A 135 -13.72 -3.98 14.41
CA PHE A 135 -12.26 -4.00 14.60
C PHE A 135 -11.77 -3.29 15.90
N PRO A 136 -11.70 -3.99 17.04
CA PRO A 136 -10.97 -3.52 18.22
C PRO A 136 -9.67 -4.32 18.43
N ARG A 137 -8.55 -3.93 17.80
CA ARG A 137 -7.20 -4.28 18.32
C ARG A 137 -6.08 -3.39 17.74
N PRO A 138 -5.24 -2.75 18.58
CA PRO A 138 -4.14 -1.88 18.13
C PRO A 138 -3.05 -2.61 17.34
N LEU A 139 -2.86 -3.92 17.58
CA LEU A 139 -1.87 -4.74 16.87
C LEU A 139 -2.20 -4.86 15.36
N ARG A 140 -3.48 -4.85 14.99
CA ARG A 140 -3.94 -4.93 13.59
C ARG A 140 -3.73 -3.64 12.79
N TYR A 141 -3.53 -2.50 13.44
CA TYR A 141 -3.34 -1.22 12.73
C TYR A 141 -1.99 -1.17 12.01
N LYS A 142 -0.93 -1.65 12.67
CA LYS A 142 0.40 -1.70 12.07
C LYS A 142 0.43 -2.65 10.86
N ASP A 143 -0.26 -3.78 10.96
CA ASP A 143 -0.41 -4.73 9.84
C ASP A 143 -1.12 -4.10 8.64
N LEU A 144 -2.20 -3.34 8.90
CA LEU A 144 -2.94 -2.61 7.87
C LEU A 144 -2.07 -1.53 7.21
N LEU A 145 -1.33 -0.75 7.99
CA LEU A 145 -0.40 0.25 7.44
C LEU A 145 0.66 -0.40 6.56
N LEU A 146 1.30 -1.47 7.05
CA LEU A 146 2.31 -2.19 6.28
C LEU A 146 1.72 -2.72 4.99
N ALA A 147 0.53 -3.31 5.05
CA ALA A 147 -0.11 -3.83 3.87
C ALA A 147 -0.42 -2.76 2.83
N ILE A 148 -0.86 -1.56 3.26
CA ILE A 148 -1.12 -0.43 2.35
C ILE A 148 0.19 0.07 1.71
N PHE A 149 1.26 0.14 2.50
CA PHE A 149 2.55 0.57 1.97
C PHE A 149 3.12 -0.46 0.97
N ILE A 150 3.00 -1.76 1.26
CA ILE A 150 3.40 -2.84 0.35
C ILE A 150 2.49 -2.87 -0.89
N SER A 151 1.17 -2.70 -0.74
CA SER A 151 0.25 -2.69 -1.89
C SER A 151 0.44 -1.47 -2.79
N SER A 152 1.07 -0.41 -2.28
CA SER A 152 1.44 0.78 -3.05
C SER A 152 2.76 0.64 -3.83
N TYR A 153 3.33 -0.56 -3.95
CA TYR A 153 4.58 -0.80 -4.69
C TYR A 153 4.53 -0.37 -6.17
N PHE A 154 3.34 -0.34 -6.78
CA PHE A 154 3.16 0.15 -8.15
C PHE A 154 3.65 1.60 -8.34
N LYS A 155 3.77 2.38 -7.26
CA LYS A 155 4.41 3.70 -7.32
C LYS A 155 5.87 3.64 -7.79
N MET A 156 6.56 2.51 -7.67
CA MET A 156 7.92 2.33 -8.22
C MET A 156 7.95 2.49 -9.75
N PHE A 157 6.84 2.22 -10.45
CA PHE A 157 6.74 2.46 -11.89
C PHE A 157 6.84 3.95 -12.25
N LEU A 158 6.70 4.86 -11.28
CA LEU A 158 7.00 6.27 -11.50
C LEU A 158 8.47 6.49 -11.89
N ILE A 159 9.41 5.65 -11.45
CA ILE A 159 10.82 5.77 -11.87
C ILE A 159 10.96 5.51 -13.37
N ALA A 160 10.18 4.57 -13.92
CA ALA A 160 10.16 4.28 -15.35
C ALA A 160 9.53 5.42 -16.18
N MET A 161 8.81 6.35 -15.55
CA MET A 161 8.28 7.55 -16.20
C MET A 161 9.36 8.48 -16.72
N MET A 162 10.59 8.40 -16.18
CA MET A 162 11.70 9.16 -16.75
C MET A 162 11.94 8.82 -18.24
N VAL A 163 11.56 7.59 -18.65
CA VAL A 163 11.66 7.13 -20.03
C VAL A 163 10.37 7.41 -20.82
N TRP A 164 9.23 7.56 -20.14
CA TRP A 164 7.90 7.70 -20.75
C TRP A 164 7.35 9.10 -20.50
N GLU A 165 7.51 10.01 -21.47
CA GLU A 165 7.12 11.43 -21.36
C GLU A 165 5.60 11.70 -21.36
N CYS A 166 4.76 10.67 -21.21
CA CYS A 166 3.30 10.79 -21.29
C CYS A 166 2.65 11.03 -19.92
N PRO A 167 1.97 12.18 -19.69
CA PRO A 167 1.33 12.49 -18.41
C PRO A 167 0.18 11.52 -18.06
N SER A 168 -0.44 10.88 -19.06
CA SER A 168 -1.48 9.87 -18.88
C SER A 168 -1.04 8.66 -18.06
N VAL A 169 0.27 8.34 -18.06
CA VAL A 169 0.79 7.17 -17.36
C VAL A 169 0.75 7.34 -15.84
N ILE A 170 0.81 8.58 -15.32
CA ILE A 170 0.62 8.85 -13.89
C ILE A 170 -0.77 8.41 -13.42
N PHE A 171 -1.81 8.73 -14.21
CA PHE A 171 -3.18 8.31 -13.90
C PHE A 171 -3.36 6.80 -13.94
N ILE A 172 -2.69 6.13 -14.89
CA ILE A 172 -2.70 4.67 -14.99
C ILE A 172 -2.05 4.04 -13.75
N ILE A 173 -0.90 4.56 -13.32
CA ILE A 173 -0.21 4.10 -12.10
C ILE A 173 -1.10 4.32 -10.87
N ASP A 174 -1.75 5.48 -10.76
CA ASP A 174 -2.67 5.76 -9.65
C ASP A 174 -3.86 4.79 -9.60
N LEU A 175 -4.41 4.44 -10.76
CA LEU A 175 -5.48 3.44 -10.86
C LEU A 175 -5.00 2.06 -10.41
N PHE A 176 -3.78 1.64 -10.81
CA PHE A 176 -3.17 0.40 -10.36
C PHE A 176 -2.91 0.39 -8.85
N VAL A 177 -2.42 1.49 -8.28
CA VAL A 177 -2.23 1.63 -6.84
C VAL A 177 -3.57 1.54 -6.10
N LEU A 178 -4.62 2.20 -6.61
CA LEU A 178 -5.97 2.12 -6.04
C LEU A 178 -6.53 0.69 -6.09
N SER A 179 -6.43 0.00 -7.23
CA SER A 179 -6.90 -1.37 -7.36
C SER A 179 -6.14 -2.34 -6.44
N SER A 180 -4.81 -2.18 -6.37
CA SER A 180 -3.95 -2.98 -5.49
C SER A 180 -4.31 -2.80 -4.02
N ASN A 181 -4.44 -1.53 -3.57
CA ASN A 181 -4.83 -1.21 -2.20
C ASN A 181 -6.22 -1.78 -1.85
N THR A 182 -7.16 -1.77 -2.80
CA THR A 182 -8.50 -2.34 -2.60
C THR A 182 -8.45 -3.86 -2.41
N VAL A 183 -7.65 -4.56 -3.22
CA VAL A 183 -7.46 -6.02 -3.11
C VAL A 183 -6.78 -6.37 -1.79
N ALA A 184 -5.71 -5.67 -1.43
CA ALA A 184 -5.02 -5.87 -0.15
C ALA A 184 -5.95 -5.64 1.04
N LEU A 185 -6.79 -4.59 0.96
CA LEU A 185 -7.76 -4.30 2.01
C LEU A 185 -8.83 -5.38 2.13
N LYS A 186 -9.36 -5.86 1.00
CA LYS A 186 -10.32 -6.97 0.96
C LYS A 186 -9.74 -8.22 1.62
N VAL A 187 -8.49 -8.56 1.32
CA VAL A 187 -7.81 -9.73 1.89
C VAL A 187 -7.71 -9.64 3.42
N ILE A 188 -7.34 -8.47 3.96
CA ILE A 188 -7.12 -8.31 5.40
C ILE A 188 -8.44 -8.24 6.17
N THR A 189 -9.43 -7.58 5.60
CA THR A 189 -10.69 -7.28 6.27
C THR A 189 -11.78 -8.31 5.99
N GLN A 190 -11.62 -9.13 4.94
CA GLN A 190 -12.59 -10.12 4.49
C GLN A 190 -14.00 -9.53 4.26
N ALA A 191 -14.09 -8.23 3.95
CA ALA A 191 -15.36 -7.55 3.76
C ALA A 191 -15.79 -7.51 2.29
N ALA A 192 -16.99 -7.00 2.07
CA ALA A 192 -17.51 -6.74 0.73
C ALA A 192 -16.58 -5.80 -0.06
N MET A 193 -16.40 -6.12 -1.35
CA MET A 193 -15.54 -5.36 -2.26
C MET A 193 -15.95 -3.89 -2.33
N SER A 194 -17.25 -3.59 -2.30
CA SER A 194 -17.78 -2.22 -2.32
C SER A 194 -17.31 -1.36 -1.14
N ARG A 195 -17.22 -1.94 0.07
CA ARG A 195 -16.71 -1.22 1.25
C ARG A 195 -15.21 -0.94 1.14
N CYS A 196 -14.46 -1.88 0.59
CA CYS A 196 -13.02 -1.71 0.37
C CYS A 196 -12.74 -0.64 -0.68
N ILE A 197 -13.49 -0.66 -1.79
CA ILE A 197 -13.43 0.38 -2.84
C ILE A 197 -13.75 1.74 -2.23
N ALA A 198 -14.84 1.86 -1.47
CA ALA A 198 -15.24 3.13 -0.87
C ALA A 198 -14.16 3.70 0.07
N ALA A 199 -13.56 2.86 0.92
CA ALA A 199 -12.51 3.29 1.85
C ALA A 199 -11.21 3.72 1.14
N CYS A 200 -10.78 2.97 0.12
CA CYS A 200 -9.59 3.32 -0.64
C CYS A 200 -9.82 4.56 -1.51
N PHE A 201 -10.96 4.64 -2.17
CA PHE A 201 -11.32 5.76 -3.05
C PHE A 201 -11.44 7.07 -2.27
N SER A 202 -12.12 7.07 -1.11
CA SER A 202 -12.25 8.27 -0.28
C SER A 202 -10.89 8.80 0.19
N ALA A 203 -9.98 7.92 0.60
CA ALA A 203 -8.64 8.31 1.04
C ALA A 203 -7.83 8.96 -0.10
N HIS A 204 -7.89 8.38 -1.30
CA HIS A 204 -7.22 8.93 -2.49
C HIS A 204 -7.83 10.24 -2.96
N VAL A 205 -9.17 10.38 -2.91
CA VAL A 205 -9.85 11.64 -3.23
C VAL A 205 -9.46 12.74 -2.25
N VAL A 206 -9.44 12.46 -0.94
CA VAL A 206 -9.01 13.46 0.05
C VAL A 206 -7.56 13.86 -0.18
N LYS A 207 -6.67 12.90 -0.44
CA LYS A 207 -5.27 13.19 -0.77
C LYS A 207 -5.18 14.10 -2.00
N PHE A 208 -5.89 13.76 -3.08
CA PHE A 208 -5.91 14.55 -4.31
C PHE A 208 -6.42 15.98 -4.07
N LEU A 209 -7.49 16.15 -3.30
CA LEU A 209 -8.05 17.47 -2.97
C LEU A 209 -7.11 18.30 -2.11
N VAL A 210 -6.44 17.69 -1.13
CA VAL A 210 -5.44 18.37 -0.29
C VAL A 210 -4.25 18.81 -1.11
N THR A 211 -3.75 17.91 -1.97
CA THR A 211 -2.65 18.25 -2.89
C THR A 211 -3.08 19.31 -3.88
N GLN A 212 -4.27 19.27 -4.50
CA GLN A 212 -4.73 20.36 -5.37
C GLN A 212 -4.87 21.71 -4.66
N ARG A 213 -5.46 21.74 -3.46
CA ARG A 213 -5.64 22.99 -2.70
C ARG A 213 -4.32 23.62 -2.32
N CYS A 214 -3.32 22.83 -1.94
CA CYS A 214 -2.00 23.37 -1.61
C CYS A 214 -1.36 24.11 -2.81
N TRP A 215 -1.72 23.71 -4.03
CA TRP A 215 -1.25 24.32 -5.26
C TRP A 215 -2.15 25.44 -5.78
N SER A 216 -3.39 25.59 -5.29
CA SER A 216 -4.32 26.64 -5.74
C SER A 216 -4.24 27.95 -4.95
N TRP A 217 -3.53 27.98 -3.81
CA TRP A 217 -3.27 29.22 -3.06
C TRP A 217 -2.14 30.08 -3.67
N GLU A 218 -1.69 29.75 -4.89
CA GLU A 218 -0.61 30.45 -5.61
C GLU A 218 -1.05 31.08 -6.95
N LEU A 219 -2.36 31.20 -7.20
CA LEU A 219 -2.93 32.04 -8.25
C LEU A 219 -3.64 33.24 -7.60
#